data_AF-A0A0S1XEZ7-F1
#
_entry.id   AF-A0A0S1XEZ7-F1
#
_cell.length_a   1.000
_cell.length_b   1.000
_cell.length_c   1.000
_cell.angle_alpha   90.00
_cell.angle_beta   90.00
_cell.angle_gamma   90.00
#
_symmetry.space_group_name_H-M   'P 1'
#
loop_
_entity.id
_entity.type
_entity.pdbx_description
1 polymer ?
#
loop_
_entity_poly.entity_id
_entity_poly.type
_entity_poly.pdbx_seq_one_letter_code
_entity_poly.pdbx_strand_id
1 'polypeptide(L)'
;MGVYHLSGLGLSPGAVTMPLTAVYILQAAAQLGHEKAKMFFAHSGETEKKGSYEKIKGFPEALIVFTSEEAIEGRKRLRYRSNWFGMRGGGGEKVHKPITKYVRRLLSYINDTFSLGFKPPKYFYLVKVNHQSFEDAFYKIGVTIEGMRDKEVWLNLIGGTNQINLALLLAGAYTAVSLRYYYIFQTEDTLEPSWIDKPRDKATLFKAADEILQRWYFLPPINIGIGFILRELYLYFHHTNTNSRGFISKSKVLKILKQRGYDSQFIPKLIEFGYIVSVNESAFKKGPMLDRTVEMFFKIEKQRIRNTADWKRWAESEGILEVASFD
;
A
#
# COMPACT_ATOMS: atom_id res chain seq x y z
N MET A 1 -16.87 -1.66 -10.12
CA MET A 1 -16.32 -1.76 -8.75
C MET A 1 -15.23 -0.71 -8.67
N GLY A 2 -15.11 -0.02 -7.54
CA GLY A 2 -14.17 1.10 -7.41
C GLY A 2 -12.84 0.67 -6.81
N VAL A 3 -11.94 1.64 -6.67
CA VAL A 3 -10.56 1.43 -6.25
C VAL A 3 -10.44 1.42 -4.74
N TYR A 4 -9.69 0.45 -4.22
CA TYR A 4 -9.29 0.37 -2.82
C TYR A 4 -7.94 1.05 -2.67
N HIS A 5 -7.93 2.27 -2.12
CA HIS A 5 -6.71 3.01 -1.84
C HIS A 5 -6.17 2.60 -0.47
N LEU A 6 -4.99 2.00 -0.46
CA LEU A 6 -4.28 1.63 0.76
C LEU A 6 -3.14 2.61 0.98
N SER A 7 -3.04 3.17 2.18
CA SER A 7 -2.03 4.18 2.51
C SER A 7 -1.45 3.96 3.88
N GLY A 8 -0.15 4.22 4.02
CA GLY A 8 0.41 4.54 5.32
C GLY A 8 0.02 5.94 5.75
N LEU A 9 0.01 6.18 7.05
CA LEU A 9 -0.23 7.52 7.59
C LEU A 9 0.61 7.77 8.84
N GLY A 10 1.46 8.80 8.75
CA GLY A 10 2.17 9.38 9.87
C GLY A 10 1.34 10.48 10.54
N LEU A 11 1.97 11.61 10.88
CA LEU A 11 1.30 12.73 11.55
C LEU A 11 0.68 13.77 10.60
N SER A 12 0.80 13.56 9.28
CA SER A 12 0.31 14.48 8.25
C SER A 12 -0.84 13.83 7.47
N PRO A 13 -2.10 14.18 7.77
CA PRO A 13 -3.27 13.79 6.96
C PRO A 13 -3.12 14.10 5.46
N GLY A 14 -2.29 15.09 5.12
CA GLY A 14 -1.96 15.45 3.74
C GLY A 14 -1.40 14.30 2.93
N ALA A 15 -0.71 13.35 3.57
CA ALA A 15 -0.22 12.14 2.92
C ALA A 15 -1.32 11.29 2.28
N VAL A 16 -2.56 11.39 2.78
CA VAL A 16 -3.74 10.69 2.27
C VAL A 16 -4.59 11.61 1.41
N THR A 17 -4.86 12.83 1.88
CA THR A 17 -5.79 13.73 1.18
C THR A 17 -5.19 14.29 -0.11
N MET A 18 -3.90 14.62 -0.14
CA MET A 18 -3.27 15.21 -1.33
C MET A 18 -3.32 14.28 -2.55
N PRO A 19 -2.91 12.99 -2.45
CA PRO A 19 -3.06 12.09 -3.59
C PRO A 19 -4.51 11.81 -3.93
N LEU A 20 -5.43 11.78 -2.96
CA LEU A 20 -6.86 11.65 -3.25
C LEU A 20 -7.38 12.89 -4.02
N THR A 21 -6.93 14.10 -3.69
CA THR A 21 -7.22 15.31 -4.46
C THR A 21 -6.75 15.16 -5.89
N ALA A 22 -5.52 14.70 -6.10
CA ALA A 22 -5.00 14.43 -7.43
C ALA A 22 -5.89 13.43 -8.20
N VAL A 23 -6.31 12.33 -7.57
CA VAL A 23 -7.24 11.36 -8.16
C VAL A 23 -8.57 12.02 -8.55
N TYR A 24 -9.20 12.78 -7.66
CA TYR A 24 -10.48 13.43 -7.97
C TYR A 24 -10.39 14.51 -9.05
N ILE A 25 -9.29 15.28 -9.10
CA ILE A 25 -9.04 16.23 -10.19
C ILE A 25 -8.87 15.50 -11.52
N LEU A 26 -8.10 14.40 -11.55
CA LEU A 26 -7.97 13.58 -12.76
C LEU A 26 -9.31 12.98 -13.17
N GLN A 27 -10.13 12.52 -12.23
CA GLN A 27 -11.48 12.00 -12.52
C GLN A 27 -12.38 13.07 -13.14
N ALA A 28 -12.38 14.27 -12.55
CA ALA A 28 -13.14 15.39 -13.06
C ALA A 28 -12.69 15.78 -14.48
N ALA A 29 -11.38 15.84 -14.70
CA ALA A 29 -10.81 16.13 -16.01
C ALA A 29 -11.19 15.05 -17.05
N ALA A 30 -11.10 13.77 -16.68
CA ALA A 30 -11.45 12.65 -17.56
C ALA A 30 -12.92 12.70 -18.01
N GLN A 31 -13.85 12.95 -17.08
CA GLN A 31 -15.28 13.09 -17.39
C GLN A 31 -15.58 14.30 -18.28
N LEU A 32 -14.82 15.39 -18.13
CA LEU A 32 -14.97 16.58 -18.96
C LEU A 32 -14.22 16.52 -20.30
N GLY A 33 -13.54 15.40 -20.61
CA GLY A 33 -12.95 15.17 -21.92
C GLY A 33 -11.42 15.27 -22.00
N HIS A 34 -10.70 15.26 -20.87
CA HIS A 34 -9.24 15.30 -20.88
C HIS A 34 -8.64 13.92 -21.23
N GLU A 35 -8.08 13.79 -22.43
CA GLU A 35 -7.66 12.50 -22.98
C GLU A 35 -6.59 11.79 -22.15
N LYS A 36 -5.55 12.49 -21.68
CA LYS A 36 -4.52 11.84 -20.85
C LYS A 36 -5.09 11.34 -19.51
N ALA A 37 -6.08 12.04 -18.95
CA ALA A 37 -6.73 11.62 -17.72
C ALA A 37 -7.64 10.41 -17.96
N LYS A 38 -8.34 10.35 -19.09
CA LYS A 38 -9.07 9.14 -19.51
C LYS A 38 -8.12 7.94 -19.66
N MET A 39 -6.99 8.14 -20.32
CA MET A 39 -5.96 7.11 -20.49
C MET A 39 -5.41 6.62 -19.16
N PHE A 40 -5.19 7.52 -18.21
CA PHE A 40 -4.75 7.18 -16.86
C PHE A 40 -5.69 6.19 -16.14
N PHE A 41 -6.99 6.23 -16.42
CA PHE A 41 -7.99 5.30 -15.86
C PHE A 41 -8.45 4.20 -16.83
N ALA A 42 -7.89 4.10 -18.04
CA ALA A 42 -8.41 3.22 -19.09
C ALA A 42 -8.49 1.74 -18.66
N HIS A 43 -7.52 1.30 -17.85
CA HIS A 43 -7.39 -0.07 -17.33
C HIS A 43 -7.87 -0.21 -15.88
N SER A 44 -8.48 0.82 -15.32
CA SER A 44 -9.11 0.76 -14.01
C SER A 44 -10.56 0.31 -14.12
N GLY A 45 -11.07 -0.25 -13.04
CA GLY A 45 -12.30 -1.03 -12.99
C GLY A 45 -12.03 -2.50 -13.35
N GLU A 46 -12.84 -3.38 -12.76
CA GLU A 46 -12.81 -4.80 -13.10
C GLU A 46 -13.43 -5.08 -14.47
N THR A 47 -13.06 -6.22 -15.06
CA THR A 47 -13.75 -6.78 -16.23
C THR A 47 -15.23 -6.90 -15.91
N GLU A 48 -16.12 -6.39 -16.78
CA GLU A 48 -17.56 -6.33 -16.54
C GLU A 48 -18.15 -7.69 -16.12
N LYS A 49 -18.24 -7.92 -14.81
CA LYS A 49 -19.04 -9.01 -14.23
C LYS A 49 -20.41 -8.44 -13.85
N LYS A 50 -21.46 -9.26 -13.99
CA LYS A 50 -22.81 -8.93 -13.49
C LYS A 50 -22.71 -8.49 -12.03
N GLY A 51 -23.08 -7.24 -11.75
CA GLY A 51 -23.01 -6.65 -10.39
C GLY A 51 -21.90 -5.61 -10.17
N SER A 52 -21.19 -5.16 -11.21
CA SER A 52 -20.30 -3.99 -11.06
C SER A 52 -21.12 -2.71 -10.86
N TYR A 53 -21.23 -2.24 -9.61
CA TYR A 53 -22.02 -1.05 -9.26
C TYR A 53 -21.31 0.28 -9.58
N GLU A 54 -19.97 0.29 -9.57
CA GLU A 54 -19.19 1.49 -9.87
C GLU A 54 -19.03 1.67 -11.38
N LYS A 55 -19.67 2.71 -11.92
CA LYS A 55 -19.68 3.02 -13.37
C LYS A 55 -18.46 3.84 -13.82
N ILE A 56 -17.78 4.50 -12.89
CA ILE A 56 -16.67 5.40 -13.18
C ILE A 56 -15.35 4.65 -12.90
N LYS A 57 -14.59 4.38 -13.97
CA LYS A 57 -13.30 3.69 -13.88
C LYS A 57 -12.34 4.45 -12.97
N GLY A 58 -11.70 3.75 -12.04
CA GLY A 58 -10.70 4.34 -11.14
C GLY A 58 -11.29 5.19 -10.01
N PHE A 59 -12.61 5.20 -9.81
CA PHE A 59 -13.24 5.99 -8.77
C PHE A 59 -13.00 5.33 -7.39
N PRO A 60 -12.62 6.08 -6.34
CA PRO A 60 -12.35 5.50 -5.03
C PRO A 60 -13.60 4.87 -4.39
N GLU A 61 -13.56 3.56 -4.10
CA GLU A 61 -14.61 2.85 -3.35
C GLU A 61 -14.28 2.78 -1.85
N ALA A 62 -13.02 2.52 -1.54
CA ALA A 62 -12.55 2.36 -0.16
C ALA A 62 -11.24 3.09 0.08
N LEU A 63 -11.10 3.62 1.28
CA LEU A 63 -9.85 4.15 1.81
C LEU A 63 -9.45 3.31 3.02
N ILE A 64 -8.29 2.66 2.95
CA ILE A 64 -7.73 1.87 4.05
C ILE A 64 -6.42 2.52 4.47
N VAL A 65 -6.32 2.92 5.74
CA VAL A 65 -5.18 3.66 6.25
C VAL A 65 -4.54 2.93 7.40
N PHE A 66 -3.25 2.63 7.26
CA PHE A 66 -2.43 1.99 8.29
C PHE A 66 -1.75 3.07 9.13
N THR A 67 -2.04 3.07 10.43
CA THR A 67 -1.45 4.04 11.36
C THR A 67 -1.43 3.51 12.79
N SER A 68 -0.77 4.26 13.67
CA SER A 68 -0.65 3.95 15.08
C SER A 68 -1.96 4.19 15.84
N GLU A 69 -2.20 3.43 16.90
CA GLU A 69 -3.35 3.61 17.80
C GLU A 69 -3.45 5.04 18.33
N GLU A 70 -2.33 5.66 18.67
CA GLU A 70 -2.31 7.03 19.22
C GLU A 70 -2.77 8.07 18.19
N ALA A 71 -2.58 7.83 16.90
CA ALA A 71 -3.09 8.70 15.83
C ALA A 71 -4.61 8.51 15.63
N ILE A 72 -5.08 7.27 15.74
CA ILE A 72 -6.50 6.91 15.64
C ILE A 72 -7.28 7.55 16.80
N GLU A 73 -6.75 7.46 18.02
CA GLU A 73 -7.37 8.00 19.23
C GLU A 73 -7.18 9.52 19.39
N GLY A 74 -6.34 10.15 18.56
CA GLY A 74 -6.07 11.58 18.61
C GLY A 74 -5.12 12.01 19.73
N ARG A 75 -4.32 11.08 20.26
CA ARG A 75 -3.26 11.32 21.25
C ARG A 75 -1.98 11.88 20.62
N LYS A 76 -1.89 11.97 19.28
CA LYS A 76 -0.77 12.61 18.57
C LYS A 76 -1.20 13.95 17.97
N ARG A 77 -0.28 14.92 18.02
CA ARG A 77 -0.46 16.23 17.39
C ARG A 77 -0.33 16.10 15.88
N LEU A 78 -1.42 16.35 15.17
CA LEU A 78 -1.42 16.35 13.70
C LEU A 78 -0.88 17.68 13.17
N ARG A 79 -0.16 17.63 12.05
CA ARG A 79 0.32 18.80 11.33
C ARG A 79 -0.30 18.81 9.94
N TYR A 80 -1.14 19.81 9.67
CA TYR A 80 -1.69 20.01 8.35
C TYR A 80 -2.18 21.45 8.14
N ARG A 81 -2.28 21.86 6.88
CA ARG A 81 -3.02 23.05 6.47
C ARG A 81 -3.77 22.81 5.16
N SER A 82 -4.81 23.56 4.90
CA SER A 82 -5.45 23.65 3.59
C SER A 82 -5.66 25.10 3.25
N ASN A 83 -4.99 25.55 2.19
CA ASN A 83 -5.18 26.83 1.54
C ASN A 83 -6.52 26.84 0.78
N TRP A 84 -6.93 25.72 0.19
CA TRP A 84 -8.18 25.59 -0.58
C TRP A 84 -9.45 25.76 0.25
N PHE A 85 -9.39 25.40 1.53
CA PHE A 85 -10.56 25.37 2.42
C PHE A 85 -10.31 26.01 3.80
N GLY A 86 -9.20 26.73 3.98
CA GLY A 86 -8.86 27.42 5.23
C GLY A 86 -8.78 26.49 6.45
N MET A 87 -8.27 25.26 6.27
CA MET A 87 -8.13 24.29 7.36
C MET A 87 -6.73 24.37 7.95
N ARG A 88 -6.61 24.12 9.26
CA ARG A 88 -5.32 24.06 9.94
C ARG A 88 -5.41 23.09 11.10
N GLY A 89 -4.40 22.23 11.20
CA GLY A 89 -4.17 21.34 12.32
C GLY A 89 -3.22 21.98 13.32
N GLY A 90 -2.95 21.25 14.39
CA GLY A 90 -2.02 21.70 15.44
C GLY A 90 -2.41 21.27 16.84
N GLY A 91 -3.55 20.60 17.03
CA GLY A 91 -3.95 19.97 18.29
C GLY A 91 -3.90 18.43 18.21
N GLY A 92 -4.26 17.78 19.32
CA GLY A 92 -4.60 16.37 19.33
C GLY A 92 -6.03 16.18 18.81
N GLU A 93 -6.18 15.50 17.68
CA GLU A 93 -7.48 15.12 17.14
C GLU A 93 -7.37 13.78 16.43
N LYS A 94 -8.47 13.03 16.37
CA LYS A 94 -8.52 11.74 15.67
C LYS A 94 -8.20 11.94 14.20
N VAL A 95 -7.27 11.16 13.66
CA VAL A 95 -6.71 11.41 12.33
C VAL A 95 -7.73 11.31 11.18
N HIS A 96 -8.83 10.58 11.34
CA HIS A 96 -9.89 10.55 10.34
C HIS A 96 -10.67 11.86 10.21
N LYS A 97 -10.73 12.70 11.25
CA LYS A 97 -11.53 13.94 11.25
C LYS A 97 -11.06 14.94 10.19
N PRO A 98 -9.77 15.30 10.08
CA PRO A 98 -9.32 16.21 9.03
C PRO A 98 -9.44 15.60 7.64
N ILE A 99 -9.23 14.30 7.49
CA ILE A 99 -9.34 13.58 6.21
C ILE A 99 -10.78 13.64 5.68
N THR A 100 -11.74 13.20 6.49
CA THR A 100 -13.17 13.18 6.14
C THR A 100 -13.68 14.59 5.84
N LYS A 101 -13.39 15.56 6.70
CA LYS A 101 -13.77 16.96 6.52
C LYS A 101 -13.23 17.54 5.22
N TYR A 102 -11.97 17.28 4.90
CA TYR A 102 -11.35 17.78 3.68
C TYR A 102 -11.95 17.14 2.43
N VAL A 103 -12.08 15.80 2.40
CA VAL A 103 -12.64 15.08 1.25
C VAL A 103 -14.07 15.53 0.96
N ARG A 104 -14.91 15.71 1.99
CA ARG A 104 -16.28 16.26 1.80
C ARG A 104 -16.27 17.64 1.14
N ARG A 105 -15.41 18.54 1.63
CA ARG A 105 -15.28 19.90 1.07
C ARG A 105 -14.77 19.89 -0.37
N LEU A 106 -13.82 19.00 -0.66
CA LEU A 106 -13.31 18.78 -2.01
C LEU A 106 -14.41 18.31 -2.95
N LEU A 107 -15.19 17.31 -2.55
CA LEU A 107 -16.23 16.73 -3.41
C LEU A 107 -17.40 17.67 -3.60
N SER A 108 -17.85 18.37 -2.55
CA SER A 108 -18.83 19.46 -2.69
C SER A 108 -18.33 20.48 -3.71
N TYR A 109 -17.10 20.96 -3.55
CA TYR A 109 -16.52 21.94 -4.47
C TYR A 109 -16.47 21.45 -5.92
N ILE A 110 -16.00 20.22 -6.16
CA ILE A 110 -15.93 19.64 -7.51
C ILE A 110 -17.34 19.52 -8.10
N ASN A 111 -18.31 19.06 -7.33
CA ASN A 111 -19.69 18.89 -7.79
C ASN A 111 -20.34 20.24 -8.11
N ASP A 112 -20.18 21.23 -7.25
CA ASP A 112 -20.77 22.55 -7.42
C ASP A 112 -20.14 23.29 -8.61
N THR A 113 -18.82 23.13 -8.80
CA THR A 113 -18.08 23.83 -9.87
C THR A 113 -18.22 23.15 -11.24
N PHE A 114 -18.27 21.82 -11.27
CA PHE A 114 -18.18 21.04 -12.52
C PHE A 114 -19.40 20.16 -12.82
N SER A 115 -20.39 20.11 -11.93
CA SER A 115 -21.64 19.34 -12.10
C SER A 115 -21.45 17.83 -12.31
N LEU A 116 -20.55 17.19 -11.54
CA LEU A 116 -20.14 15.78 -11.77
C LEU A 116 -20.75 14.73 -10.82
N GLY A 117 -21.42 15.15 -9.74
CA GLY A 117 -22.14 14.23 -8.83
C GLY A 117 -21.28 13.20 -8.09
N PHE A 118 -20.00 13.48 -7.85
CA PHE A 118 -19.07 12.63 -7.12
C PHE A 118 -19.51 12.42 -5.66
N LYS A 119 -19.28 11.21 -5.16
CA LYS A 119 -19.57 10.83 -3.77
C LYS A 119 -18.27 10.46 -3.05
N PRO A 120 -18.21 10.60 -1.71
CA PRO A 120 -17.06 10.11 -0.96
C PRO A 120 -16.93 8.59 -1.09
N PRO A 121 -15.75 8.03 -0.79
CA PRO A 121 -15.57 6.58 -0.75
C PRO A 121 -16.59 5.96 0.20
N LYS A 122 -17.15 4.82 -0.19
CA LYS A 122 -18.16 4.11 0.60
C LYS A 122 -17.60 3.63 1.94
N TYR A 123 -16.33 3.28 1.97
CA TYR A 123 -15.68 2.75 3.17
C TYR A 123 -14.44 3.56 3.54
N PHE A 124 -14.29 3.83 4.84
CA PHE A 124 -13.05 4.35 5.41
C PHE A 124 -12.64 3.49 6.61
N TYR A 125 -11.55 2.76 6.46
CA TYR A 125 -10.99 1.89 7.48
C TYR A 125 -9.64 2.41 7.97
N LEU A 126 -9.47 2.46 9.28
CA LEU A 126 -8.19 2.67 9.95
C LEU A 126 -7.73 1.33 10.50
N VAL A 127 -6.53 0.90 10.14
CA VAL A 127 -5.93 -0.36 10.62
C VAL A 127 -4.78 -0.03 11.56
N LYS A 128 -4.92 -0.47 12.83
CA LYS A 128 -3.93 -0.27 13.89
C LYS A 128 -2.68 -1.10 13.60
N VAL A 129 -1.56 -0.43 13.39
CA VAL A 129 -0.23 -1.04 13.24
C VAL A 129 0.77 -0.43 14.21
N ASN A 130 1.73 -1.24 14.65
CA ASN A 130 2.92 -0.74 15.32
C ASN A 130 3.86 -0.15 14.26
N HIS A 131 3.79 1.17 14.10
CA HIS A 131 4.59 1.94 13.14
C HIS A 131 6.12 1.83 13.33
N GLN A 132 6.59 1.30 14.47
CA GLN A 132 8.01 1.04 14.75
C GLN A 132 8.42 -0.40 14.44
N SER A 133 7.46 -1.33 14.28
CA SER A 133 7.72 -2.73 13.96
C SER A 133 7.37 -3.02 12.51
N PHE A 134 8.41 -3.24 11.70
CA PHE A 134 8.22 -3.69 10.32
C PHE A 134 7.44 -5.01 10.24
N GLU A 135 7.67 -5.96 11.15
CA GLU A 135 6.98 -7.26 11.12
C GLU A 135 5.48 -7.15 11.39
N ASP A 136 5.09 -6.34 12.38
CA ASP A 136 3.67 -6.11 12.69
C ASP A 136 2.97 -5.42 11.52
N ALA A 137 3.59 -4.36 10.99
CA ALA A 137 3.08 -3.66 9.83
C ALA A 137 2.98 -4.60 8.62
N PHE A 138 4.05 -5.34 8.30
CA PHE A 138 4.09 -6.29 7.18
C PHE A 138 3.01 -7.36 7.30
N TYR A 139 2.86 -7.98 8.47
CA TYR A 139 1.83 -8.99 8.70
C TYR A 139 0.43 -8.42 8.47
N LYS A 140 0.07 -7.33 9.16
CA LYS A 140 -1.29 -6.77 9.08
C LYS A 140 -1.61 -6.19 7.71
N ILE A 141 -0.65 -5.52 7.08
CA ILE A 141 -0.80 -4.99 5.72
C ILE A 141 -0.90 -6.15 4.72
N GLY A 142 -0.08 -7.19 4.85
CA GLY A 142 -0.13 -8.37 3.99
C GLY A 142 -1.46 -9.10 4.06
N VAL A 143 -1.97 -9.37 5.26
CA VAL A 143 -3.31 -9.97 5.45
C VAL A 143 -4.40 -9.06 4.88
N THR A 144 -4.24 -7.74 5.00
CA THR A 144 -5.18 -6.77 4.42
C THR A 144 -5.20 -6.82 2.90
N ILE A 145 -4.03 -6.70 2.25
CA ILE A 145 -3.91 -6.74 0.78
C ILE A 145 -4.43 -8.08 0.25
N GLU A 146 -4.09 -9.19 0.91
CA GLU A 146 -4.53 -10.54 0.56
C GLU A 146 -6.07 -10.69 0.59
N GLY A 147 -6.73 -9.98 1.50
CA GLY A 147 -8.19 -9.90 1.57
C GLY A 147 -8.83 -9.03 0.49
N MET A 148 -8.05 -8.22 -0.22
CA MET A 148 -8.53 -7.38 -1.33
C MET A 148 -8.26 -8.02 -2.70
N ARG A 149 -7.99 -9.33 -2.76
CA ARG A 149 -7.68 -10.08 -3.99
C ARG A 149 -8.72 -9.94 -5.11
N ASP A 150 -9.97 -9.68 -4.74
CA ASP A 150 -11.09 -9.48 -5.65
C ASP A 150 -11.35 -8.00 -5.95
N LYS A 151 -10.41 -7.09 -5.66
CA LYS A 151 -10.54 -5.64 -5.82
C LYS A 151 -9.36 -5.06 -6.60
N GLU A 152 -9.59 -3.90 -7.23
CA GLU A 152 -8.49 -3.07 -7.72
C GLU A 152 -7.84 -2.33 -6.55
N VAL A 153 -6.59 -2.67 -6.24
CA VAL A 153 -5.84 -2.12 -5.11
C VAL A 153 -4.76 -1.17 -5.58
N TRP A 154 -4.75 0.05 -5.04
CA TRP A 154 -3.71 1.04 -5.27
C TRP A 154 -2.99 1.36 -3.96
N LEU A 155 -1.67 1.26 -3.97
CA LEU A 155 -0.81 1.53 -2.83
C LEU A 155 -0.22 2.93 -2.92
N ASN A 156 -0.63 3.78 -1.98
CA ASN A 156 -0.09 5.11 -1.76
C ASN A 156 1.15 5.02 -0.87
N LEU A 157 2.31 5.38 -1.41
CA LEU A 157 3.61 5.32 -0.72
C LEU A 157 4.10 6.71 -0.24
N ILE A 158 3.20 7.71 -0.19
CA ILE A 158 3.56 9.10 0.12
C ILE A 158 3.82 9.34 1.60
N GLY A 159 3.11 8.66 2.50
CA GLY A 159 3.28 8.88 3.94
C GLY A 159 3.02 7.65 4.79
N GLY A 160 3.27 7.81 6.09
CA GLY A 160 3.55 6.70 6.99
C GLY A 160 5.02 6.71 7.40
N THR A 161 5.39 5.84 8.33
CA THR A 161 6.80 5.61 8.62
C THR A 161 7.44 4.79 7.51
N ASN A 162 8.77 4.80 7.43
CA ASN A 162 9.50 3.95 6.49
C ASN A 162 9.12 2.47 6.62
N GLN A 163 8.84 2.01 7.85
CA GLN A 163 8.39 0.66 8.14
C GLN A 163 7.05 0.34 7.46
N ILE A 164 6.07 1.26 7.54
CA ILE A 164 4.76 1.07 6.90
C ILE A 164 4.88 1.09 5.37
N ASN A 165 5.63 2.04 4.81
CA ASN A 165 5.81 2.13 3.35
C ASN A 165 6.57 0.92 2.80
N LEU A 166 7.62 0.47 3.50
CA LEU A 166 8.34 -0.76 3.15
C LEU A 166 7.43 -1.99 3.26
N ALA A 167 6.59 -2.05 4.29
CA ALA A 167 5.61 -3.13 4.46
C ALA A 167 4.57 -3.16 3.33
N LEU A 168 3.99 -2.01 2.95
CA LEU A 168 3.08 -1.89 1.80
C LEU A 168 3.72 -2.40 0.51
N LEU A 169 4.95 -1.95 0.24
CA LEU A 169 5.69 -2.30 -0.96
C LEU A 169 5.99 -3.80 -1.02
N LEU A 170 6.55 -4.37 0.05
CA LEU A 170 6.92 -5.78 0.10
C LEU A 170 5.70 -6.71 0.15
N ALA A 171 4.67 -6.35 0.92
CA ALA A 171 3.45 -7.14 1.01
C ALA A 171 2.64 -7.10 -0.30
N GLY A 172 2.56 -5.94 -0.95
CA GLY A 172 1.97 -5.83 -2.29
C GLY A 172 2.71 -6.70 -3.30
N ALA A 173 4.05 -6.63 -3.31
CA ALA A 173 4.86 -7.42 -4.22
C ALA A 173 4.72 -8.94 -3.97
N TYR A 174 4.64 -9.35 -2.71
CA TYR A 174 4.48 -10.75 -2.33
C TYR A 174 3.11 -11.32 -2.71
N THR A 175 2.03 -10.60 -2.42
CA THR A 175 0.65 -11.05 -2.70
C THR A 175 0.26 -10.91 -4.16
N ALA A 176 0.96 -10.06 -4.92
CA ALA A 176 0.66 -9.73 -6.32
C ALA A 176 -0.78 -9.23 -6.56
N VAL A 177 -1.42 -8.65 -5.54
CA VAL A 177 -2.79 -8.09 -5.62
C VAL A 177 -2.80 -6.65 -6.11
N SER A 178 -1.82 -5.87 -5.67
CA SER A 178 -1.78 -4.43 -5.96
C SER A 178 -1.50 -4.15 -7.43
N LEU A 179 -2.38 -3.39 -8.07
CA LEU A 179 -2.24 -2.98 -9.46
C LEU A 179 -1.27 -1.79 -9.61
N ARG A 180 -1.32 -0.84 -8.67
CA ARG A 180 -0.52 0.38 -8.73
C ARG A 180 0.21 0.61 -7.42
N TYR A 181 1.49 0.95 -7.55
CA TYR A 181 2.33 1.47 -6.48
C TYR A 181 2.67 2.89 -6.90
N TYR A 182 2.26 3.89 -6.13
CA TYR A 182 2.45 5.26 -6.57
C TYR A 182 2.93 6.18 -5.46
N TYR A 183 3.61 7.24 -5.88
CA TYR A 183 3.96 8.36 -5.04
C TYR A 183 3.87 9.67 -5.84
N ILE A 184 3.62 10.74 -5.11
CA ILE A 184 3.62 12.12 -5.58
C ILE A 184 4.32 12.92 -4.51
N PHE A 185 5.35 13.68 -4.89
CA PHE A 185 6.11 14.46 -3.91
C PHE A 185 5.44 15.81 -3.63
N GLN A 186 5.31 16.13 -2.35
CA GLN A 186 5.15 17.49 -1.87
C GLN A 186 6.01 17.70 -0.62
N THR A 187 6.54 18.90 -0.45
CA THR A 187 7.35 19.27 0.71
C THR A 187 6.51 19.89 1.84
N GLU A 188 5.30 20.32 1.53
CA GLU A 188 4.43 21.01 2.48
C GLU A 188 3.46 20.07 3.18
N ASP A 189 3.04 20.45 4.40
CA ASP A 189 1.99 19.76 5.16
C ASP A 189 0.57 20.10 4.64
N THR A 190 0.42 20.40 3.35
CA THR A 190 -0.87 20.76 2.75
C THR A 190 -1.75 19.52 2.53
N LEU A 191 -3.07 19.70 2.72
CA LEU A 191 -4.06 18.65 2.47
C LEU A 191 -4.33 18.46 0.97
N GLU A 192 -4.17 19.52 0.17
CA GLU A 192 -4.13 19.52 -1.29
C GLU A 192 -2.69 19.52 -1.82
N PRO A 193 -2.46 19.27 -3.13
CA PRO A 193 -1.18 19.54 -3.76
C PRO A 193 -0.84 21.03 -3.69
N SER A 194 0.26 21.39 -3.02
CA SER A 194 0.68 22.80 -2.86
C SER A 194 1.07 23.49 -4.17
N TRP A 195 1.38 22.70 -5.20
CA TRP A 195 1.81 23.16 -6.52
C TRP A 195 0.66 23.28 -7.53
N ILE A 196 -0.60 23.15 -7.08
CA ILE A 196 -1.80 23.37 -7.91
C ILE A 196 -2.71 24.42 -7.27
N ASP A 197 -3.09 25.42 -8.06
CA ASP A 197 -4.18 26.34 -7.70
C ASP A 197 -5.54 25.64 -7.80
N LYS A 198 -6.43 25.92 -6.85
CA LYS A 198 -7.80 25.38 -6.83
C LYS A 198 -8.52 25.64 -8.17
N PRO A 199 -8.79 24.63 -9.01
CA PRO A 199 -9.33 24.84 -10.35
C PRO A 199 -10.75 25.40 -10.31
N ARG A 200 -11.04 26.45 -11.08
CA ARG A 200 -12.33 27.16 -11.05
C ARG A 200 -13.18 26.94 -12.30
N ASP A 201 -12.56 26.43 -13.35
CA ASP A 201 -13.17 26.21 -14.65
C ASP A 201 -12.49 25.03 -15.36
N LYS A 202 -13.01 24.64 -16.52
CA LYS A 202 -12.50 23.50 -17.29
C LYS A 202 -11.04 23.67 -17.72
N ALA A 203 -10.63 24.89 -18.06
CA ALA A 203 -9.27 25.15 -18.55
C ALA A 203 -8.23 24.99 -17.43
N THR A 204 -8.50 25.59 -16.27
CA THR A 204 -7.66 25.45 -15.07
C THR A 204 -7.66 24.02 -14.54
N LEU A 205 -8.77 23.29 -14.65
CA LEU A 205 -8.85 21.87 -14.29
C LEU A 205 -7.94 21.00 -15.19
N PHE A 206 -7.95 21.25 -16.50
CA PHE A 206 -7.13 20.49 -17.45
C PHE A 206 -5.64 20.77 -17.23
N LYS A 207 -5.27 22.03 -16.97
CA LYS A 207 -3.91 22.40 -16.58
C LYS A 207 -3.47 21.68 -15.31
N ALA A 208 -4.33 21.64 -14.29
CA ALA A 208 -4.06 20.91 -13.06
C ALA A 208 -3.88 19.40 -13.31
N ALA A 209 -4.72 18.80 -14.17
CA ALA A 209 -4.63 17.40 -14.54
C ALA A 209 -3.30 17.07 -15.24
N ASP A 210 -2.86 17.91 -16.18
CA ASP A 210 -1.56 17.74 -16.84
C ASP A 210 -0.39 17.81 -15.85
N GLU A 211 -0.39 18.78 -14.94
CA GLU A 211 0.65 18.92 -13.90
C GLU A 211 0.66 17.70 -12.96
N ILE A 212 -0.52 17.18 -12.58
CA ILE A 212 -0.63 15.94 -11.80
C ILE A 212 0.01 14.78 -12.52
N LEU A 213 -0.31 14.58 -13.80
CA LEU A 213 0.21 13.45 -14.58
C LEU A 213 1.73 13.52 -14.73
N GLN A 214 2.32 14.72 -14.80
CA GLN A 214 3.78 14.90 -14.85
C GLN A 214 4.47 14.54 -13.53
N ARG A 215 3.79 14.72 -12.40
CA ARG A 215 4.32 14.46 -11.06
C ARG A 215 3.89 13.12 -10.47
N TRP A 216 3.06 12.38 -11.19
CA TRP A 216 2.59 11.07 -10.78
C TRP A 216 3.62 10.02 -11.14
N TYR A 217 4.21 9.38 -10.13
CA TYR A 217 5.20 8.34 -10.35
C TYR A 217 4.62 6.97 -9.99
N PHE A 218 4.79 6.02 -10.90
CA PHE A 218 4.52 4.61 -10.66
C PHE A 218 5.82 3.90 -10.32
N LEU A 219 5.82 3.13 -9.24
CA LEU A 219 6.86 2.14 -9.02
C LEU A 219 6.48 0.85 -9.77
N PRO A 220 7.44 0.24 -10.49
CA PRO A 220 7.21 -1.08 -11.06
C PRO A 220 6.97 -2.09 -9.92
N PRO A 221 6.19 -3.17 -10.16
CA PRO A 221 6.13 -4.29 -9.24
C PRO A 221 7.55 -4.78 -8.94
N ILE A 222 7.93 -4.83 -7.66
CA ILE A 222 9.27 -5.25 -7.27
C ILE A 222 9.35 -6.77 -7.35
N ASN A 223 10.03 -7.27 -8.37
CA ASN A 223 10.39 -8.67 -8.43
C ASN A 223 11.63 -8.92 -7.57
N ILE A 224 11.41 -9.43 -6.35
CA ILE A 224 12.49 -9.78 -5.43
C ILE A 224 13.06 -11.14 -5.88
N GLY A 225 14.07 -11.11 -6.76
CA GLY A 225 14.66 -12.30 -7.39
C GLY A 225 15.23 -13.36 -6.43
N ILE A 226 15.40 -13.03 -5.14
CA ILE A 226 15.90 -13.96 -4.12
C ILE A 226 14.84 -14.96 -3.63
N GLY A 227 13.54 -14.69 -3.84
CA GLY A 227 12.46 -15.51 -3.26
C GLY A 227 12.54 -17.00 -3.63
N PHE A 228 12.95 -17.30 -4.87
CA PHE A 228 13.18 -18.68 -5.31
C PHE A 228 14.34 -19.34 -4.57
N ILE A 229 15.46 -18.63 -4.39
CA ILE A 229 16.63 -19.14 -3.67
C ILE A 229 16.25 -19.45 -2.22
N LEU A 230 15.55 -18.54 -1.55
CA LEU A 230 15.10 -18.73 -0.17
C LEU A 230 14.13 -19.91 -0.06
N ARG A 231 13.20 -20.05 -1.01
CA ARG A 231 12.27 -21.19 -1.05
C ARG A 231 13.01 -22.52 -1.21
N GLU A 232 13.92 -22.63 -2.16
CA GLU A 232 14.69 -23.87 -2.38
C GLU A 232 15.58 -24.23 -1.18
N LEU A 233 16.22 -23.23 -0.57
CA LEU A 233 16.98 -23.44 0.67
C LEU A 233 16.07 -23.92 1.80
N TYR A 234 14.91 -23.29 1.99
CA TYR A 234 13.95 -23.66 3.02
C TYR A 234 13.43 -25.09 2.83
N LEU A 235 12.97 -25.43 1.62
CA LEU A 235 12.49 -26.77 1.28
C LEU A 235 13.58 -27.82 1.52
N TYR A 236 14.83 -27.53 1.14
CA TYR A 236 15.94 -28.44 1.39
C TYR A 236 16.14 -28.70 2.88
N PHE A 237 16.23 -27.66 3.71
CA PHE A 237 16.39 -27.81 5.16
C PHE A 237 15.17 -28.47 5.82
N HIS A 238 13.97 -28.20 5.34
CA HIS A 238 12.74 -28.78 5.89
C HIS A 238 12.62 -30.27 5.57
N HIS A 239 12.87 -30.68 4.32
CA HIS A 239 12.82 -32.09 3.92
C HIS A 239 13.96 -32.91 4.53
N THR A 240 15.18 -32.36 4.65
CA THR A 240 16.34 -33.09 5.22
C THR A 240 16.30 -33.23 6.75
N ASN A 241 15.50 -32.42 7.46
CA ASN A 241 15.30 -32.58 8.90
C ASN A 241 14.56 -33.87 9.29
N THR A 242 13.88 -34.53 8.35
CA THR A 242 13.24 -35.84 8.60
C THR A 242 14.24 -37.00 8.59
N ASN A 243 15.41 -36.84 7.96
CA ASN A 243 16.35 -37.95 7.69
C ASN A 243 17.82 -37.64 8.05
N SER A 244 18.05 -36.85 9.10
CA SER A 244 19.37 -36.59 9.70
C SER A 244 20.36 -35.80 8.82
N ARG A 245 20.48 -34.49 9.13
CA ARG A 245 21.76 -33.78 9.38
C ARG A 245 21.60 -32.25 9.43
N GLY A 246 20.50 -31.64 8.99
CA GLY A 246 20.29 -30.18 9.13
C GLY A 246 21.34 -29.30 8.42
N PHE A 247 22.13 -29.89 7.52
CA PHE A 247 23.21 -29.25 6.77
C PHE A 247 22.98 -29.36 5.25
N ILE A 248 23.42 -28.37 4.51
CA ILE A 248 23.46 -28.33 3.05
C ILE A 248 24.92 -28.17 2.58
N SER A 249 25.34 -28.97 1.61
CA SER A 249 26.69 -28.85 1.05
C SER A 249 26.82 -27.57 0.21
N LYS A 250 28.04 -27.02 0.13
CA LYS A 250 28.36 -25.87 -0.71
C LYS A 250 28.06 -26.13 -2.18
N SER A 251 28.34 -27.34 -2.68
CA SER A 251 28.00 -27.75 -4.05
C SER A 251 26.50 -27.67 -4.33
N LYS A 252 25.66 -28.04 -3.34
CA LYS A 252 24.20 -27.96 -3.48
C LYS A 252 23.70 -26.51 -3.44
N VAL A 253 24.24 -25.67 -2.57
CA VAL A 253 23.95 -24.21 -2.57
C VAL A 253 24.31 -23.60 -3.92
N LEU A 254 25.49 -23.91 -4.45
CA LEU A 254 25.91 -23.44 -5.78
C LEU A 254 24.97 -23.91 -6.90
N LYS A 255 24.44 -25.14 -6.81
CA LYS A 255 23.44 -25.63 -7.77
C LYS A 255 22.15 -24.80 -7.73
N ILE A 256 21.66 -24.44 -6.54
CA ILE A 256 20.48 -23.57 -6.36
C ILE A 256 20.78 -22.17 -6.93
N LEU A 257 21.94 -21.60 -6.62
CA LEU A 257 22.35 -20.29 -7.12
C LEU A 257 22.46 -20.24 -8.65
N LYS A 258 23.05 -21.26 -9.27
CA LYS A 258 23.22 -21.35 -10.73
C LYS A 258 21.89 -21.38 -11.49
N GLN A 259 20.82 -21.92 -10.90
CA GLN A 259 19.48 -21.89 -11.52
C GLN A 259 18.94 -20.47 -11.71
N ARG A 260 19.50 -19.48 -11.00
CA ARG A 260 19.17 -18.05 -11.13
C ARG A 260 20.32 -17.22 -11.69
N GLY A 261 21.35 -17.88 -12.25
CA GLY A 261 22.51 -17.20 -12.84
C GLY A 261 23.50 -16.63 -11.81
N TYR A 262 23.41 -17.03 -10.54
CA TYR A 262 24.38 -16.64 -9.52
C TYR A 262 25.48 -17.68 -9.37
N ASP A 263 26.67 -17.22 -8.98
CA ASP A 263 27.85 -18.06 -8.73
C ASP A 263 28.23 -18.07 -7.24
N SER A 264 29.43 -18.55 -6.93
CA SER A 264 29.95 -18.62 -5.56
C SER A 264 30.11 -17.28 -4.87
N GLN A 265 30.22 -16.17 -5.60
CA GLN A 265 30.36 -14.83 -5.01
C GLN A 265 29.09 -14.36 -4.30
N PHE A 266 27.95 -15.03 -4.53
CA PHE A 266 26.69 -14.75 -3.85
C PHE A 266 26.59 -15.41 -2.46
N ILE A 267 27.39 -16.44 -2.18
CA ILE A 267 27.35 -17.17 -0.91
C ILE A 267 27.61 -16.26 0.31
N PRO A 268 28.62 -15.37 0.31
CA PRO A 268 28.82 -14.43 1.41
C PRO A 268 27.56 -13.62 1.73
N LYS A 269 26.80 -13.17 0.71
CA LYS A 269 25.54 -12.43 0.94
C LYS A 269 24.51 -13.28 1.70
N LEU A 270 24.38 -14.57 1.36
CA LEU A 270 23.47 -15.47 2.08
C LEU A 270 23.89 -15.69 3.55
N ILE A 271 25.20 -15.69 3.82
CA ILE A 271 25.76 -15.81 5.17
C ILE A 271 25.55 -14.52 5.96
N GLU A 272 25.93 -13.37 5.40
CA GLU A 272 25.82 -12.05 6.03
C GLU A 272 24.37 -11.68 6.37
N PHE A 273 23.42 -12.01 5.48
CA PHE A 273 22.00 -11.84 5.77
C PHE A 273 21.44 -12.89 6.76
N GLY A 274 22.24 -13.87 7.17
CA GLY A 274 21.83 -14.89 8.13
C GLY A 274 20.84 -15.91 7.57
N TYR A 275 20.76 -16.10 6.26
CA TYR A 275 19.92 -17.13 5.63
C TYR A 275 20.54 -18.53 5.79
N ILE A 276 21.87 -18.60 5.77
CA ILE A 276 22.65 -19.80 6.04
C ILE A 276 23.81 -19.44 6.98
N VAL A 277 24.33 -20.42 7.72
CA VAL A 277 25.49 -20.23 8.61
C VAL A 277 26.57 -21.23 8.22
N SER A 278 27.80 -20.75 8.07
CA SER A 278 28.95 -21.62 7.77
C SER A 278 29.21 -22.57 8.95
N VAL A 279 29.38 -23.86 8.65
CA VAL A 279 29.81 -24.88 9.62
C VAL A 279 31.28 -25.22 9.38
N ASN A 280 31.65 -25.36 8.12
CA ASN A 280 33.01 -25.46 7.60
C ASN A 280 33.02 -25.01 6.13
N GLU A 281 34.16 -25.08 5.45
CA GLU A 281 34.31 -24.62 4.06
C GLU A 281 33.37 -25.30 3.03
N SER A 282 32.86 -26.48 3.37
CA SER A 282 32.08 -27.33 2.47
C SER A 282 30.60 -27.46 2.84
N ALA A 283 30.17 -26.93 3.99
CA ALA A 283 28.83 -27.16 4.52
C ALA A 283 28.26 -25.95 5.27
N PHE A 284 26.94 -25.77 5.12
CA PHE A 284 26.17 -24.73 5.78
C PHE A 284 25.02 -25.34 6.57
N LYS A 285 24.65 -24.72 7.70
CA LYS A 285 23.39 -24.98 8.39
C LYS A 285 22.37 -23.88 8.10
N LYS A 286 21.11 -24.15 8.42
CA LYS A 286 20.02 -23.17 8.31
C LYS A 286 20.32 -21.96 9.21
N GLY A 287 20.18 -20.76 8.68
CA GLY A 287 20.31 -19.53 9.45
C GLY A 287 18.96 -19.00 9.96
N PRO A 288 18.95 -18.21 11.05
CA PRO A 288 17.72 -17.74 11.69
C PRO A 288 16.90 -16.81 10.78
N MET A 289 17.54 -16.06 9.87
CA MET A 289 16.82 -15.15 8.97
C MET A 289 16.00 -15.89 7.94
N LEU A 290 16.40 -17.11 7.54
CA LEU A 290 15.62 -17.91 6.61
C LEU A 290 14.28 -18.33 7.22
N ASP A 291 14.29 -18.83 8.45
CA ASP A 291 13.06 -19.19 9.16
C ASP A 291 12.18 -17.97 9.39
N ARG A 292 12.77 -16.88 9.89
CA ARG A 292 12.07 -15.62 10.12
C ARG A 292 11.37 -15.11 8.86
N THR A 293 12.08 -15.07 7.74
CA THR A 293 11.54 -14.59 6.46
C THR A 293 10.38 -15.47 6.00
N VAL A 294 10.57 -16.78 6.03
CA VAL A 294 9.54 -17.74 5.61
C VAL A 294 8.33 -17.71 6.53
N GLU A 295 8.53 -17.58 7.84
CA GLU A 295 7.45 -17.45 8.82
C GLU A 295 6.63 -16.17 8.60
N MET A 296 7.28 -15.04 8.29
CA MET A 296 6.56 -13.79 7.99
C MET A 296 5.57 -13.96 6.84
N PHE A 297 5.98 -14.62 5.76
CA PHE A 297 5.13 -14.89 4.60
C PHE A 297 4.03 -15.92 4.92
N PHE A 298 4.41 -17.05 5.54
CA PHE A 298 3.43 -18.07 5.93
C PHE A 298 2.40 -17.58 6.95
N LYS A 299 2.74 -16.62 7.81
CA LYS A 299 1.78 -16.02 8.76
C LYS A 299 0.61 -15.37 8.04
N ILE A 300 0.85 -14.74 6.89
CA ILE A 300 -0.20 -14.15 6.04
C ILE A 300 -1.08 -15.26 5.46
N GLU A 301 -0.47 -16.25 4.79
CA GLU A 301 -1.20 -17.36 4.15
C GLU A 301 -2.04 -18.17 5.15
N LYS A 302 -1.53 -18.38 6.37
CA LYS A 302 -2.23 -19.11 7.44
C LYS A 302 -3.57 -18.50 7.85
N GLN A 303 -3.78 -17.20 7.64
CA GLN A 303 -5.05 -16.55 7.95
C GLN A 303 -6.17 -16.98 6.99
N ARG A 304 -5.83 -17.54 5.82
CA ARG A 304 -6.78 -18.05 4.82
C ARG A 304 -7.85 -17.02 4.42
N ILE A 305 -7.48 -15.73 4.41
CA ILE A 305 -8.37 -14.65 3.99
C ILE A 305 -8.59 -14.72 2.48
N ARG A 306 -9.86 -14.82 2.06
CA ARG A 306 -10.22 -14.99 0.64
C ARG A 306 -10.84 -13.75 0.01
N ASN A 307 -11.38 -12.84 0.82
CA ASN A 307 -12.11 -11.65 0.36
C ASN A 307 -12.21 -10.59 1.48
N THR A 308 -12.79 -9.45 1.12
CA THR A 308 -13.02 -8.30 1.99
C THR A 308 -13.80 -8.64 3.28
N ALA A 309 -14.78 -9.55 3.21
CA ALA A 309 -15.60 -9.93 4.36
C ALA A 309 -14.83 -10.81 5.35
N ASP A 310 -14.01 -11.76 4.85
CA ASP A 310 -13.09 -12.54 5.68
C ASP A 310 -12.09 -11.62 6.39
N TRP A 311 -11.51 -10.68 5.65
CA TRP A 311 -10.56 -9.72 6.19
C TRP A 311 -11.16 -8.89 7.31
N LYS A 312 -12.39 -8.37 7.09
CA LYS A 312 -13.06 -7.55 8.10
C LYS A 312 -13.28 -8.32 9.40
N ARG A 313 -13.78 -9.56 9.32
CA ARG A 313 -13.94 -10.44 10.50
C ARG A 313 -12.62 -10.67 11.22
N TRP A 314 -11.55 -10.95 10.48
CA TRP A 314 -10.23 -11.14 11.04
C TRP A 314 -9.74 -9.86 11.75
N ALA A 315 -9.80 -8.70 11.07
CA ALA A 315 -9.33 -7.43 11.62
C ALA A 315 -10.14 -6.97 12.85
N GLU A 316 -11.44 -7.26 12.90
CA GLU A 316 -12.29 -7.06 14.07
C GLU A 316 -11.90 -8.00 15.22
N SER A 317 -11.64 -9.29 14.94
CA SER A 317 -11.22 -10.26 15.96
C SER A 317 -9.85 -9.95 16.56
N GLU A 318 -8.95 -9.35 15.76
CA GLU A 318 -7.65 -8.87 16.21
C GLU A 318 -7.74 -7.51 16.94
N GLY A 319 -8.91 -6.87 16.96
CA GLY A 319 -9.11 -5.56 17.60
C GLY A 319 -8.34 -4.41 16.93
N ILE A 320 -7.98 -4.57 15.65
CA ILE A 320 -7.13 -3.62 14.91
C ILE A 320 -7.91 -2.70 13.97
N LEU A 321 -9.21 -2.93 13.77
CA LEU A 321 -10.02 -2.18 12.81
C LEU A 321 -10.84 -1.08 13.49
N GLU A 322 -10.69 0.16 13.04
CA GLU A 322 -11.64 1.25 13.30
C GLU A 322 -12.31 1.68 11.99
N VAL A 323 -13.63 1.83 12.03
CA VAL A 323 -14.42 2.32 10.89
C VAL A 323 -14.68 3.80 11.08
N ALA A 324 -14.32 4.61 10.08
CA ALA A 324 -14.64 6.02 10.02
C ALA A 324 -15.76 6.25 8.98
N SER A 325 -16.51 7.34 9.15
CA SER A 325 -17.55 7.75 8.20
C SER A 325 -17.24 9.09 7.55
N PHE A 326 -17.66 9.24 6.29
CA PHE A 326 -17.70 10.52 5.58
C PHE A 326 -19.03 11.26 5.75
N ASP A 327 -19.98 10.71 6.52
CA ASP A 327 -21.30 11.30 6.80
C ASP A 327 -21.26 12.57 7.65
#